data_AF-G6AE15-F1
#
_entry.id   AF-G6AE15-F1
#
_cell.length_a   1.000
_cell.length_b   1.000
_cell.length_c   1.000
_cell.angle_alpha   90.00
_cell.angle_beta   90.00
_cell.angle_gamma   90.00
#
_symmetry.space_group_name_H-M   'P 1'
#
loop_
_entity.id
_entity.type
_entity.pdbx_description
1 polymer ?
#
loop_
_entity_poly.entity_id
_entity_poly.type
_entity_poly.pdbx_seq_one_letter_code
_entity_poly.pdbx_strand_id
1 'polypeptide(L)'
;MIRQTPYSKENEQRNNSEHSANRALPLSGEPEGANASFISHSLSLPLQSVSVVFTLLNEGCTIPFISRYRKERTGNLDEVQITNISDLYNRLKELGKRKETILKTIREQEKLTAELEAKIYSCMDSTELEDIYLPYKPKRRTRAQIAREQGLEPLALAIMREASPNPSERRGEAPPDLPEGGGVPMRTREDKGALNLPQHLSKVSASLSPPPFGEVGWGFRGYPPRHPYRT
;
A
#
# COMPACT_ATOMS: atom_id res chain seq x y z
N MET A 1 36.75 -69.37 -11.93
CA MET A 1 35.71 -69.95 -11.04
C MET A 1 35.11 -68.82 -10.22
N ILE A 2 33.98 -68.29 -10.67
CA ILE A 2 33.27 -67.16 -10.06
C ILE A 2 32.27 -67.77 -9.08
N ARG A 3 32.42 -67.49 -7.78
CA ARG A 3 31.42 -67.90 -6.78
C ARG A 3 30.40 -66.78 -6.62
N GLN A 4 29.18 -67.05 -7.08
CA GLN A 4 27.99 -66.29 -6.77
C GLN A 4 27.69 -66.42 -5.27
N THR A 5 27.32 -65.32 -4.62
CA THR A 5 26.58 -65.33 -3.36
C THR A 5 25.11 -65.00 -3.66
N PRO A 6 24.14 -65.69 -3.03
CA PRO A 6 22.73 -65.53 -3.34
C PRO A 6 22.18 -64.28 -2.64
N TYR A 7 21.48 -63.43 -3.40
CA TYR A 7 20.76 -62.29 -2.84
C TYR A 7 19.38 -62.78 -2.37
N SER A 8 19.23 -63.01 -1.07
CA SER A 8 17.93 -63.32 -0.44
C SER A 8 17.03 -62.08 -0.44
N LYS A 9 15.80 -62.27 -0.92
CA LYS A 9 14.67 -61.37 -0.64
C LYS A 9 14.22 -61.62 0.79
N GLU A 10 14.38 -60.65 1.68
CA GLU A 10 13.63 -60.51 2.94
C GLU A 10 14.11 -59.24 3.68
N ASN A 11 13.42 -58.12 3.47
CA ASN A 11 13.10 -57.19 4.55
C ASN A 11 12.09 -56.16 4.05
N GLU A 12 10.84 -56.63 3.99
CA GLU A 12 9.68 -55.78 4.11
C GLU A 12 9.66 -55.18 5.53
N GLN A 13 9.25 -53.92 5.64
CA GLN A 13 9.05 -53.15 6.88
C GLN A 13 10.25 -52.96 7.82
N ARG A 14 11.02 -51.87 7.65
CA ARG A 14 11.40 -50.96 8.75
C ARG A 14 11.74 -49.57 8.19
N ASN A 15 10.74 -48.70 8.08
CA ASN A 15 10.96 -47.25 8.19
C ASN A 15 9.75 -46.62 8.90
N ASN A 16 9.47 -47.13 10.10
CA ASN A 16 8.84 -46.32 11.13
C ASN A 16 9.95 -45.40 11.67
N SER A 17 10.15 -44.24 11.05
CA SER A 17 10.74 -43.11 11.77
C SER A 17 9.57 -42.20 12.16
N GLU A 18 9.19 -42.34 13.43
CA GLU A 18 8.34 -41.40 14.13
C GLU A 18 8.97 -40.01 14.05
N HIS A 19 8.54 -39.18 13.09
CA HIS A 19 8.74 -37.74 13.16
C HIS A 19 7.67 -37.13 14.07
N SER A 20 7.67 -37.57 15.33
CA SER A 20 6.89 -36.98 16.42
C SER A 20 7.82 -36.11 17.28
N ALA A 21 8.16 -34.90 16.82
CA ALA A 21 8.82 -33.92 17.69
C ALA A 21 8.82 -32.47 17.23
N ASN A 22 8.18 -32.07 16.11
CA ASN A 22 8.05 -30.65 15.74
C ASN A 22 6.72 -30.36 15.06
N ARG A 23 5.61 -30.84 15.64
CA ARG A 23 4.29 -30.24 15.40
C ARG A 23 4.18 -29.04 16.33
N ALA A 24 4.98 -28.00 16.06
CA ALA A 24 4.61 -26.66 16.49
C ALA A 24 3.44 -26.25 15.59
N LEU A 25 2.23 -26.71 15.95
CA LEU A 25 1.02 -26.01 15.54
C LEU A 25 1.22 -24.57 16.01
N PRO A 26 1.18 -23.56 15.13
CA PRO A 26 1.33 -22.19 15.56
C PRO A 26 0.24 -21.92 16.60
N LEU A 27 0.69 -21.69 17.82
CA LEU A 27 -0.10 -21.32 18.99
C LEU A 27 -0.46 -19.83 18.84
N SER A 28 -1.16 -19.51 17.76
CA SER A 28 -1.77 -18.21 17.52
C SER A 28 -3.08 -18.53 16.83
N GLY A 29 -4.19 -18.30 17.52
CA GLY A 29 -5.54 -18.50 16.99
C GLY A 29 -5.81 -17.51 15.87
N GLU A 30 -5.21 -17.75 14.71
CA GLU A 30 -5.27 -16.88 13.55
C GLU A 30 -6.49 -17.20 12.69
N PRO A 31 -7.09 -16.20 12.04
CA PRO A 31 -8.17 -16.37 11.06
C PRO A 31 -7.77 -17.15 9.79
N GLU A 32 -6.53 -17.65 9.71
CA GLU A 32 -6.02 -18.41 8.57
C GLU A 32 -6.82 -19.70 8.30
N GLY A 33 -7.32 -20.37 9.35
CA GLY A 33 -8.13 -21.58 9.21
C GLY A 33 -9.49 -21.35 8.53
N ALA A 34 -10.12 -20.20 8.81
CA ALA A 34 -11.39 -19.82 8.18
C ALA A 34 -11.19 -19.47 6.70
N ASN A 35 -10.13 -18.72 6.39
CA ASN A 35 -9.79 -18.36 5.01
C ASN A 35 -9.40 -19.59 4.17
N ALA A 36 -8.66 -20.54 4.75
CA ALA A 36 -8.29 -21.79 4.08
C ALA A 36 -9.52 -22.63 3.71
N SER A 37 -10.51 -22.71 4.61
CA SER A 37 -11.76 -23.43 4.38
C SER A 37 -12.58 -22.79 3.26
N PHE A 38 -12.69 -21.46 3.27
CA PHE A 38 -13.40 -20.72 2.22
C PHE A 38 -12.75 -20.91 0.83
N ILE A 39 -11.41 -20.81 0.76
CA ILE A 39 -10.67 -20.97 -0.50
C ILE A 39 -10.74 -22.41 -1.00
N SER A 40 -10.64 -23.39 -0.11
CA SER A 40 -10.83 -24.81 -0.42
C SER A 40 -12.19 -25.07 -1.09
N HIS A 41 -13.28 -24.53 -0.52
CA HIS A 41 -14.61 -24.67 -1.11
C HIS A 41 -14.75 -23.90 -2.43
N SER A 42 -14.23 -22.67 -2.50
CA SER A 42 -14.33 -21.81 -3.68
C SER A 42 -13.60 -22.37 -4.90
N LEU A 43 -12.42 -22.97 -4.69
CA LEU A 43 -11.60 -23.55 -5.75
C LEU A 43 -11.82 -25.07 -5.92
N SER A 44 -12.66 -25.68 -5.08
CA SER A 44 -12.86 -27.14 -5.02
C SER A 44 -11.54 -27.92 -4.85
N LEU A 45 -10.65 -27.41 -3.99
CA LEU A 45 -9.33 -28.00 -3.70
C LEU A 45 -9.28 -28.58 -2.29
N PRO A 46 -8.48 -29.64 -2.06
CA PRO A 46 -8.35 -30.23 -0.73
C PRO A 46 -7.78 -29.23 0.29
N LEU A 47 -8.44 -29.13 1.46
CA LEU A 47 -8.08 -28.19 2.52
C LEU A 47 -6.62 -28.32 2.97
N GLN A 48 -6.13 -29.56 3.06
CA GLN A 48 -4.73 -29.84 3.45
C GLN A 48 -3.74 -29.21 2.47
N SER A 49 -3.99 -29.33 1.16
CA SER A 49 -3.16 -28.74 0.13
C SER A 49 -3.14 -27.22 0.19
N VAL A 50 -4.32 -26.60 0.39
CA VAL A 50 -4.42 -25.13 0.55
C VAL A 50 -3.64 -24.66 1.78
N SER A 51 -3.76 -25.37 2.91
CA SER A 51 -3.02 -25.05 4.13
C SER A 51 -1.49 -25.15 3.93
N VAL A 52 -1.01 -26.18 3.22
CA VAL A 52 0.42 -26.33 2.92
C VAL A 52 0.90 -25.21 2.01
N VAL A 53 0.11 -24.83 0.99
CA VAL A 53 0.43 -23.70 0.12
C VAL A 53 0.56 -22.41 0.93
N PHE A 54 -0.33 -22.15 1.90
CA PHE A 54 -0.21 -20.98 2.79
C PHE A 54 1.07 -21.00 3.61
N THR A 55 1.42 -22.14 4.21
CA THR A 55 2.67 -22.26 4.97
C THR A 55 3.87 -21.91 4.09
N LEU A 56 3.93 -22.47 2.87
CA LEU A 56 5.03 -22.20 1.94
C LEU A 56 5.08 -20.74 1.48
N LEU A 57 3.92 -20.11 1.20
CA LEU A 57 3.85 -18.69 0.84
C LEU A 57 4.27 -17.79 2.01
N ASN A 58 3.87 -18.13 3.24
CA ASN A 58 4.27 -17.41 4.46
C ASN A 58 5.76 -17.57 4.77
N GLU A 59 6.37 -18.70 4.41
CA GLU A 59 7.83 -18.92 4.43
C GLU A 59 8.58 -18.11 3.36
N GLY A 60 7.88 -17.39 2.48
CA GLY A 60 8.46 -16.59 1.40
C GLY A 60 8.82 -17.40 0.14
N CYS A 61 8.30 -18.62 0.00
CA CYS A 61 8.46 -19.38 -1.24
C CYS A 61 7.67 -18.73 -2.39
N THR A 62 8.27 -18.66 -3.58
CA THR A 62 7.59 -18.14 -4.77
C THR A 62 6.71 -19.21 -5.41
N ILE A 63 5.63 -18.78 -6.08
CA ILE A 63 4.71 -19.66 -6.82
C ILE A 63 5.44 -20.65 -7.77
N PRO A 64 6.35 -20.20 -8.67
CA PRO A 64 7.07 -21.13 -9.55
C PRO A 64 8.00 -22.09 -8.80
N PHE A 65 8.50 -21.71 -7.61
CA PHE A 65 9.27 -22.62 -6.77
C PHE A 65 8.40 -23.70 -6.15
N ILE A 66 7.19 -23.32 -5.68
CA ILE A 66 6.23 -24.25 -5.10
C ILE A 66 5.75 -25.26 -6.16
N SER A 67 5.33 -24.78 -7.34
CA SER A 67 4.81 -25.64 -8.41
C SER A 67 5.85 -26.64 -8.92
N ARG A 68 7.13 -26.24 -9.00
CA ARG A 68 8.21 -27.09 -9.53
C ARG A 68 8.82 -28.03 -8.48
N TYR A 69 9.10 -27.54 -7.27
CA TYR A 69 9.93 -28.24 -6.29
C TYR A 69 9.17 -28.73 -5.05
N ARG A 70 7.91 -28.31 -4.87
CA ARG A 70 7.08 -28.67 -3.71
C ARG A 70 5.77 -29.35 -4.07
N LYS A 71 5.59 -29.81 -5.32
CA LYS A 71 4.38 -30.48 -5.80
C LYS A 71 3.90 -31.64 -4.91
N GLU A 72 4.82 -32.49 -4.43
CA GLU A 72 4.45 -33.64 -3.59
C GLU A 72 3.92 -33.19 -2.22
N ARG A 73 4.42 -32.06 -1.70
CA ARG A 73 3.94 -31.50 -0.42
C ARG A 73 2.58 -30.83 -0.57
N THR A 74 2.32 -30.20 -1.72
CA THR A 74 1.04 -29.52 -1.99
C THR A 74 -0.03 -30.46 -2.54
N GLY A 75 0.25 -31.74 -2.75
CA GLY A 75 -0.72 -32.70 -3.31
C GLY A 75 -0.87 -32.59 -4.84
N ASN A 76 0.22 -32.28 -5.54
CA ASN A 76 0.31 -32.13 -6.98
C ASN A 76 -0.57 -31.01 -7.58
N LEU A 77 -0.69 -29.89 -6.85
CA LEU A 77 -1.33 -28.69 -7.36
C LEU A 77 -0.54 -28.07 -8.52
N ASP A 78 -1.28 -27.57 -9.51
CA ASP A 78 -0.72 -26.86 -10.66
C ASP A 78 -0.36 -25.40 -10.33
N GLU A 79 0.51 -24.79 -11.11
CA GLU A 79 0.93 -23.39 -10.96
C GLU A 79 -0.26 -22.43 -11.03
N VAL A 80 -1.22 -22.68 -11.92
CA VAL A 80 -2.45 -21.89 -12.03
C VAL A 80 -3.29 -22.00 -10.75
N GLN A 81 -3.39 -23.19 -10.17
CA GLN A 81 -4.13 -23.41 -8.92
C GLN A 81 -3.47 -22.70 -7.74
N ILE A 82 -2.14 -22.79 -7.63
CA ILE A 82 -1.37 -22.11 -6.59
C ILE A 82 -1.51 -20.58 -6.74
N THR A 83 -1.52 -20.07 -7.96
CA THR A 83 -1.76 -18.64 -8.25
C THR A 83 -3.15 -18.21 -7.79
N ASN A 84 -4.20 -18.95 -8.17
CA ASN A 84 -5.57 -18.67 -7.74
C ASN A 84 -5.74 -18.69 -6.21
N ILE A 85 -5.08 -19.64 -5.52
CA ILE A 85 -5.04 -19.69 -4.05
C ILE A 85 -4.40 -18.41 -3.49
N SER A 86 -3.24 -18.02 -4.02
CA SER A 86 -2.51 -16.82 -3.60
C SER A 86 -3.35 -15.55 -3.79
N ASP A 87 -3.98 -15.40 -4.96
CA ASP A 87 -4.77 -14.21 -5.29
C ASP A 87 -6.00 -14.08 -4.38
N LEU A 88 -6.74 -15.18 -4.18
CA LEU A 88 -7.87 -15.18 -3.25
C LEU A 88 -7.44 -14.92 -1.80
N TYR A 89 -6.31 -15.51 -1.37
CA TYR A 89 -5.78 -15.26 -0.03
C TYR A 89 -5.41 -13.78 0.15
N ASN A 90 -4.72 -13.18 -0.81
CA ASN A 90 -4.35 -11.76 -0.77
C ASN A 90 -5.60 -10.87 -0.73
N ARG A 91 -6.61 -11.17 -1.55
CA ARG A 91 -7.90 -10.46 -1.53
C ARG A 91 -8.58 -10.53 -0.16
N LEU A 92 -8.67 -11.72 0.44
CA LEU A 92 -9.27 -11.88 1.78
C LEU A 92 -8.46 -11.17 2.86
N LYS A 93 -7.13 -11.21 2.77
CA LYS A 93 -6.22 -10.52 3.70
C LYS A 93 -6.37 -9.01 3.62
N GLU A 94 -6.46 -8.45 2.42
CA GLU A 94 -6.71 -7.02 2.20
C GLU A 94 -8.08 -6.61 2.73
N LEU A 95 -9.11 -7.40 2.47
CA LEU A 95 -10.46 -7.19 2.97
C LEU A 95 -10.49 -7.23 4.51
N GLY A 96 -9.79 -8.18 5.14
CA GLY A 96 -9.65 -8.26 6.60
C GLY A 96 -9.01 -7.00 7.19
N LYS A 97 -7.86 -6.56 6.65
CA LYS A 97 -7.19 -5.30 7.06
C LYS A 97 -8.11 -4.09 6.90
N ARG A 98 -8.90 -4.07 5.81
CA ARG A 98 -9.83 -2.99 5.54
C ARG A 98 -10.96 -2.95 6.56
N LYS A 99 -11.55 -4.10 6.90
CA LYS A 99 -12.55 -4.23 7.98
C LYS A 99 -12.03 -3.71 9.31
N GLU A 100 -10.83 -4.11 9.71
CA GLU A 100 -10.20 -3.64 10.95
C GLU A 100 -10.06 -2.11 10.98
N THR A 101 -9.61 -1.53 9.86
CA THR A 101 -9.46 -0.07 9.73
C THR A 101 -10.81 0.65 9.85
N ILE A 102 -11.86 0.10 9.22
CA ILE A 102 -13.22 0.63 9.27
C ILE A 102 -13.77 0.53 10.70
N LEU A 103 -13.66 -0.63 11.34
CA LEU A 103 -14.08 -0.84 12.73
C LEU A 103 -13.40 0.13 13.68
N LYS A 104 -12.08 0.32 13.53
CA LYS A 104 -11.32 1.30 14.31
C LYS A 104 -11.86 2.72 14.12
N THR A 105 -12.09 3.13 12.87
CA THR A 105 -12.60 4.47 12.54
C THR A 105 -14.00 4.71 13.12
N ILE A 106 -14.87 3.71 13.06
CA ILE A 106 -16.26 3.81 13.59
C ILE A 106 -16.24 3.80 15.13
N ARG A 107 -15.35 3.01 15.75
CA ARG A 107 -15.14 2.97 17.20
C ARG A 107 -14.65 4.30 17.74
N GLU A 108 -13.70 4.95 17.05
CA GLU A 108 -13.21 6.29 17.39
C GLU A 108 -14.31 7.37 17.33
N GLN A 109 -15.39 7.12 16.58
CA GLN A 109 -16.56 8.00 16.52
C GLN A 109 -17.65 7.65 17.55
N GLU A 110 -17.42 6.63 18.39
CA GLU A 110 -18.39 6.11 19.37
C GLU A 110 -19.73 5.66 18.75
N LYS A 111 -19.72 5.33 17.45
CA LYS A 111 -20.91 4.91 16.67
C LYS A 111 -20.95 3.40 16.39
N LEU A 112 -20.05 2.64 16.98
CA LEU A 112 -19.96 1.19 16.74
C LEU A 112 -21.05 0.46 17.53
N THR A 113 -22.01 -0.14 16.81
CA THR A 113 -23.01 -1.03 17.41
C THR A 113 -22.63 -2.50 17.15
N ALA A 114 -23.06 -3.39 18.04
CA ALA A 114 -22.79 -4.83 17.90
C ALA A 114 -23.36 -5.41 16.58
N GLU A 115 -24.52 -4.91 16.13
CA GLU A 115 -25.11 -5.30 14.85
C GLU A 115 -24.27 -4.85 13.65
N LEU A 116 -23.71 -3.63 13.70
CA LEU A 116 -22.85 -3.10 12.65
C LEU A 116 -21.52 -3.84 12.60
N GLU A 117 -20.95 -4.15 13.76
CA GLU A 117 -19.74 -4.96 13.88
C GLU A 117 -19.95 -6.34 13.26
N ALA A 118 -21.05 -7.03 13.61
CA ALA A 118 -21.39 -8.33 13.02
C ALA A 118 -21.56 -8.25 11.49
N LYS A 119 -22.25 -7.22 10.98
CA LYS A 119 -22.40 -6.98 9.54
C LYS A 119 -21.05 -6.81 8.85
N ILE A 120 -20.16 -6.00 9.41
CA ILE A 120 -18.80 -5.79 8.88
C ILE A 120 -18.02 -7.10 8.88
N TYR A 121 -18.08 -7.91 9.94
CA TYR A 121 -17.40 -9.20 9.97
C TYR A 121 -17.94 -10.18 8.93
N SER A 122 -19.26 -10.24 8.72
CA SER A 122 -19.89 -11.14 7.73
C SER A 122 -19.67 -10.74 6.26
N CYS A 123 -19.36 -9.47 5.98
CA CYS A 123 -19.27 -8.96 4.62
C CYS A 123 -18.10 -9.58 3.84
N MET A 124 -18.35 -10.21 2.70
CA MET A 124 -17.31 -10.85 1.86
C MET A 124 -16.95 -10.03 0.62
N ASP A 125 -17.69 -8.96 0.34
CA ASP A 125 -17.45 -8.08 -0.81
C ASP A 125 -16.79 -6.77 -0.38
N SER A 126 -15.76 -6.35 -1.11
CA SER A 126 -15.04 -5.10 -0.86
C SER A 126 -15.91 -3.87 -1.11
N THR A 127 -16.82 -3.93 -2.08
CA THR A 127 -17.71 -2.85 -2.48
C THR A 127 -18.79 -2.63 -1.43
N GLU A 128 -19.45 -3.72 -1.02
CA GLU A 128 -20.46 -3.67 0.05
C GLU A 128 -19.85 -3.15 1.36
N LEU A 129 -18.60 -3.53 1.65
CA LEU A 129 -17.87 -3.01 2.80
C LEU A 129 -17.67 -1.49 2.75
N GLU A 130 -17.38 -0.92 1.57
CA GLU A 130 -17.25 0.53 1.40
C GLU A 130 -18.60 1.24 1.51
N ASP A 131 -19.68 0.63 1.00
CA ASP A 131 -21.03 1.18 1.11
C ASP A 131 -21.48 1.27 2.58
N ILE A 132 -21.17 0.23 3.38
CA ILE A 132 -21.41 0.24 4.84
C ILE A 132 -20.60 1.35 5.52
N TYR A 133 -19.37 1.60 5.05
CA TYR A 133 -18.48 2.61 5.64
C TYR A 133 -18.82 4.05 5.22
N LEU A 134 -19.49 4.24 4.08
CA LEU A 134 -19.76 5.56 3.48
C LEU A 134 -20.37 6.59 4.46
N PRO A 135 -21.35 6.25 5.32
CA PRO A 135 -21.94 7.19 6.28
C PRO A 135 -20.99 7.61 7.41
N TYR A 136 -19.97 6.79 7.70
CA TYR A 136 -19.02 6.99 8.79
C TYR A 136 -17.69 7.58 8.32
N LYS A 137 -17.52 7.75 7.00
CA LYS A 137 -16.30 8.30 6.43
C LYS A 137 -16.08 9.74 6.94
N PRO A 138 -14.96 10.03 7.63
CA PRO A 138 -14.71 11.35 8.19
C PRO A 138 -14.61 12.37 7.05
N LYS A 139 -15.32 13.49 7.20
CA LYS A 139 -15.25 14.60 6.25
C LYS A 139 -13.92 15.32 6.42
N ARG A 140 -13.24 15.60 5.31
CA ARG A 140 -11.99 16.38 5.32
C ARG A 140 -12.30 17.79 5.81
N ARG A 141 -11.61 18.23 6.87
CA ARG A 141 -11.64 19.64 7.29
C ARG A 141 -10.88 20.47 6.26
N THR A 142 -11.55 21.44 5.64
CA THR A 142 -10.93 22.33 4.65
C THR A 142 -10.12 23.42 5.37
N ARG A 143 -9.12 24.01 4.69
CA ARG A 143 -8.39 25.17 5.23
C ARG A 143 -9.33 26.31 5.63
N ALA A 144 -10.40 26.51 4.85
CA ALA A 144 -11.44 27.48 5.16
C ALA A 144 -12.20 27.11 6.46
N GLN A 145 -12.57 25.84 6.65
CA GLN A 145 -13.22 25.39 7.88
C GLN A 145 -12.30 25.57 9.10
N ILE A 146 -11.02 25.22 8.97
CA ILE A 146 -10.02 25.44 10.03
C ILE A 146 -9.90 26.94 10.36
N ALA A 147 -9.86 27.81 9.34
CA ALA A 147 -9.81 29.26 9.54
C ALA A 147 -11.07 29.82 10.23
N ARG A 148 -12.26 29.29 9.91
CA ARG A 148 -13.51 29.64 10.60
C ARG A 148 -13.48 29.20 12.07
N GLU A 149 -13.04 27.97 12.34
CA GLU A 149 -12.87 27.44 13.70
C GLU A 149 -11.84 28.27 14.51
N GLN A 150 -10.85 28.87 13.85
CA GLN A 150 -9.88 29.80 14.44
C GLN A 150 -10.41 31.24 14.60
N GLY A 151 -11.67 31.51 14.26
CA GLY A 151 -12.29 32.83 14.40
C GLY A 151 -11.87 33.85 13.34
N LEU A 152 -11.30 33.42 12.20
CA LEU A 152 -10.92 34.31 11.09
C LEU A 152 -12.10 34.71 10.19
N GLU A 153 -13.29 34.13 10.42
CA GLU A 153 -14.53 34.43 9.69
C GLU A 153 -14.97 35.90 9.76
N PRO A 154 -15.08 36.55 10.95
CA PRO A 154 -15.47 37.96 11.03
C PRO A 154 -14.50 38.90 10.31
N LEU A 155 -13.20 38.62 10.34
CA LEU A 155 -12.18 39.40 9.64
C LEU A 155 -12.33 39.28 8.11
N ALA A 156 -12.55 38.06 7.61
CA ALA A 156 -12.77 37.84 6.19
C ALA A 156 -14.02 38.60 5.68
N LEU A 157 -15.11 38.62 6.46
CA LEU A 157 -16.33 39.36 6.13
C LEU A 157 -16.12 40.88 6.12
N ALA A 158 -15.30 41.40 7.05
CA ALA A 158 -14.95 42.83 7.08
C ALA A 158 -14.18 43.25 5.83
N ILE A 159 -13.13 42.48 5.46
CA ILE A 159 -12.32 42.72 4.25
C ILE A 159 -13.20 42.64 3.00
N MET A 160 -14.11 41.65 2.91
CA MET A 160 -14.99 41.49 1.76
C MET A 160 -15.98 42.66 1.60
N ARG A 161 -16.44 43.25 2.72
CA ARG A 161 -17.32 44.41 2.72
C ARG A 161 -16.58 45.68 2.26
N GLU A 162 -15.36 45.91 2.74
CA GLU A 162 -14.51 47.02 2.27
C GLU A 162 -14.09 46.85 0.81
N ALA A 163 -13.80 45.62 0.38
CA ALA A 163 -13.32 45.32 -0.95
C ALA A 163 -14.42 45.32 -2.02
N SER A 164 -15.70 45.52 -1.67
CA SER A 164 -16.81 45.64 -2.63
C SER A 164 -16.72 47.01 -3.34
N PRO A 165 -16.18 47.09 -4.56
CA PRO A 165 -16.10 48.36 -5.28
C PRO A 165 -17.48 48.63 -5.89
N ASN A 166 -17.90 49.89 -5.94
CA ASN A 166 -19.00 50.28 -6.82
C ASN A 166 -18.74 49.72 -8.23
N PRO A 167 -19.66 48.96 -8.84
CA PRO A 167 -19.46 48.33 -10.15
C PRO A 167 -19.29 49.36 -11.30
N SER A 168 -19.36 50.65 -11.00
CA SER A 168 -19.24 51.75 -11.95
C SER A 168 -17.80 52.18 -12.27
N GLU A 169 -16.79 51.88 -11.43
CA GLU A 169 -15.46 52.51 -11.57
C GLU A 169 -14.34 51.60 -12.10
N ARG A 170 -14.61 50.32 -12.37
CA ARG A 170 -13.61 49.39 -12.96
C ARG A 170 -14.03 48.81 -14.31
N ARG A 171 -14.72 49.59 -15.13
CA ARG A 171 -14.82 49.28 -16.56
C ARG A 171 -13.74 50.06 -17.31
N GLY A 172 -12.49 49.65 -17.10
CA GLY A 172 -11.48 49.86 -18.15
C GLY A 172 -12.02 49.12 -19.38
N GLU A 173 -12.26 49.86 -20.45
CA GLU A 173 -12.92 49.40 -21.67
C GLU A 173 -12.32 48.06 -22.12
N ALA A 174 -13.17 47.03 -22.21
CA ALA A 174 -12.80 45.81 -22.91
C ALA A 174 -12.56 46.20 -24.38
N PRO A 175 -11.39 45.88 -24.98
CA PRO A 175 -11.15 46.13 -26.39
C PRO A 175 -12.27 45.48 -27.23
N PRO A 176 -12.87 46.17 -28.21
CA PRO A 176 -14.11 45.74 -28.86
C PRO A 176 -13.88 44.66 -29.94
N ASP A 177 -12.88 43.80 -29.81
CA ASP A 177 -12.59 42.75 -30.79
C ASP A 177 -12.10 41.46 -30.11
N LEU A 178 -13.05 40.61 -29.72
CA LEU A 178 -12.79 39.19 -29.51
C LEU A 178 -13.39 38.42 -30.70
N PRO A 179 -12.59 37.72 -31.52
CA PRO A 179 -13.15 36.82 -32.53
C PRO A 179 -13.91 35.69 -31.83
N GLU A 180 -15.20 35.58 -32.13
CA GLU A 180 -16.00 34.41 -31.80
C GLU A 180 -15.40 33.17 -32.47
N GLY A 181 -15.14 32.12 -31.69
CA GLY A 181 -14.83 30.80 -32.20
C GLY A 181 -13.34 30.47 -32.27
N GLY A 182 -12.86 29.81 -31.21
CA GLY A 182 -11.56 29.17 -31.22
C GLY A 182 -11.21 28.60 -29.86
N GLY A 183 -11.62 27.35 -29.60
CA GLY A 183 -11.13 26.60 -28.44
C GLY A 183 -9.61 26.65 -28.40
N VAL A 184 -9.05 27.06 -27.27
CA VAL A 184 -7.61 27.18 -27.09
C VAL A 184 -7.00 25.79 -27.25
N PRO A 185 -6.14 25.53 -28.26
CA PRO A 185 -5.48 24.25 -28.34
C PRO A 185 -4.46 24.17 -27.21
N MET A 186 -4.56 23.12 -26.39
CA MET A 186 -3.55 22.71 -25.42
C MET A 186 -2.21 22.53 -26.15
N ARG A 187 -1.36 23.56 -26.12
CA ARG A 187 0.04 23.46 -26.54
C ARG A 187 0.83 22.98 -25.34
N THR A 188 1.10 21.67 -25.28
CA THR A 188 2.27 21.15 -24.57
C THR A 188 3.51 21.70 -25.27
N ARG A 189 4.17 22.69 -24.67
CA ARG A 189 5.48 23.13 -25.13
C ARG A 189 6.44 23.10 -23.96
N GLU A 190 7.33 22.12 -24.02
CA GLU A 190 8.55 22.06 -23.24
C GLU A 190 9.42 23.24 -23.68
N ASP A 191 9.47 24.31 -22.89
CA ASP A 191 10.47 25.36 -23.08
C ASP A 191 11.39 25.38 -21.85
N LYS A 192 12.54 24.69 -22.00
CA LYS A 192 13.76 25.04 -21.28
C LYS A 192 14.21 26.40 -21.81
N GLY A 193 13.78 27.48 -21.16
CA GLY A 193 14.10 28.85 -21.55
C GLY A 193 14.32 29.71 -20.32
N ALA A 194 15.50 30.29 -20.23
CA ALA A 194 16.02 31.07 -19.12
C ALA A 194 15.02 32.12 -18.56
N LEU A 195 14.88 32.14 -17.24
CA LEU A 195 14.27 33.24 -16.48
C LEU A 195 15.11 34.51 -16.72
N ASN A 196 14.63 35.37 -17.62
CA ASN A 196 15.18 36.71 -17.78
C ASN A 196 14.56 37.61 -16.70
N LEU A 197 15.32 37.85 -15.63
CA LEU A 197 14.92 38.74 -14.55
C LEU A 197 15.34 40.18 -14.89
N PRO A 198 14.46 41.19 -14.78
CA PRO A 198 14.76 42.56 -15.18
C PRO A 198 15.87 43.20 -14.32
N GLN A 199 16.79 43.92 -14.97
CA GLN A 199 18.10 44.38 -14.44
C GLN A 199 18.08 45.44 -13.33
N HIS A 200 16.92 45.88 -12.81
CA HIS A 200 16.86 47.03 -11.88
C HIS A 200 16.83 46.66 -10.38
N LEU A 201 16.86 45.36 -10.03
CA LEU A 201 16.80 44.89 -8.63
C LEU A 201 18.10 44.23 -8.13
N SER A 202 19.25 44.57 -8.70
CA SER A 202 20.56 44.00 -8.33
C SER A 202 21.42 44.90 -7.41
N LYS A 203 20.86 45.95 -6.79
CA LYS A 203 21.64 46.91 -5.98
C LYS A 203 21.35 46.95 -4.47
N VAL A 204 20.66 45.95 -3.91
CA VAL A 204 20.44 45.84 -2.45
C VAL A 204 20.69 44.40 -1.95
N SER A 205 21.85 43.82 -2.30
CA SER A 205 22.29 42.54 -1.71
C SER A 205 23.80 42.47 -1.46
N ALA A 206 24.51 43.60 -1.56
CA ALA A 206 25.97 43.67 -1.44
C ALA A 206 26.45 44.45 -0.20
N SER A 207 25.68 44.47 0.89
CA SER A 207 26.07 45.16 2.14
C SER A 207 25.68 44.43 3.43
N LEU A 208 25.56 43.11 3.40
CA LEU A 208 25.43 42.30 4.61
C LEU A 208 26.63 41.36 4.70
N SER A 209 27.55 41.64 5.62
CA SER A 209 28.66 40.75 5.96
C SER A 209 28.13 39.38 6.40
N PRO A 210 28.70 38.27 5.92
CA PRO A 210 28.33 36.94 6.39
C PRO A 210 28.76 36.74 7.85
N PRO A 211 27.99 36.02 8.67
CA PRO A 211 28.38 35.69 10.05
C PRO A 211 29.55 34.67 10.07
N PRO A 212 30.36 34.64 11.14
CA PRO A 212 31.52 33.76 11.23
C PRO A 212 31.09 32.29 11.28
N PHE A 213 31.64 31.50 10.36
CA PHE A 213 31.43 30.07 10.25
C PHE A 213 32.25 29.36 11.32
N GLY A 214 31.58 28.87 12.37
CA GLY A 214 32.18 28.03 13.40
C GLY A 214 32.52 26.65 12.86
N GLU A 215 33.75 26.21 13.08
CA GLU A 215 34.20 24.84 12.85
C GLU A 215 33.33 23.86 13.65
N VAL A 216 32.65 22.94 12.96
CA VAL A 216 32.12 21.72 13.56
C VAL A 216 32.53 20.56 12.67
N GLY A 217 33.56 19.85 13.12
CA GLY A 217 34.15 18.72 12.43
C GLY A 217 33.15 17.58 12.27
N TRP A 218 32.83 17.25 11.02
CA TRP A 218 32.25 15.96 10.66
C TRP A 218 33.36 15.09 10.09
N GLY A 219 33.82 14.16 10.92
CA GLY A 219 34.83 13.16 10.57
C GLY A 219 34.34 12.24 9.45
N PHE A 220 34.87 12.46 8.25
CA PHE A 220 34.83 11.48 7.16
C PHE A 220 35.72 10.28 7.55
N ARG A 221 35.10 9.21 8.06
CA ARG A 221 35.72 7.88 8.11
C ARG A 221 35.92 7.39 6.67
N GLY A 222 37.19 7.19 6.31
CA GLY A 222 37.60 6.69 5.01
C GLY A 222 37.05 5.29 4.71
N TYR A 223 36.59 5.11 3.48
CA TYR A 223 36.44 3.80 2.86
C TYR A 223 37.81 3.34 2.35
N PRO A 224 38.27 2.11 2.65
CA PRO A 224 39.51 1.57 2.09
C PRO A 224 39.35 1.21 0.60
N PRO A 225 40.43 1.28 -0.20
CA PRO A 225 40.39 1.07 -1.64
C PRO A 225 40.20 -0.40 -2.00
N ARG A 226 39.32 -0.67 -2.98
CA ARG A 226 39.18 -2.00 -3.61
C ARG A 226 40.37 -2.25 -4.53
N HIS A 227 41.13 -3.30 -4.28
CA HIS A 227 42.15 -3.80 -5.21
C HIS A 227 41.51 -4.53 -6.40
N PRO A 228 42.09 -4.44 -7.61
CA PRO A 228 41.60 -5.14 -8.78
C PRO A 228 42.11 -6.59 -8.83
N TYR A 229 41.28 -7.42 -9.47
CA TYR A 229 41.41 -8.83 -9.78
C TYR A 229 42.82 -9.34 -10.12
N ARG A 230 43.12 -10.57 -9.66
CA ARG A 230 44.08 -11.46 -10.31
C ARG A 230 43.46 -12.86 -10.45
N THR A 231 43.62 -13.38 -11.65
CA THR A 231 43.35 -14.74 -12.17
C THR A 231 43.81 -15.87 -11.26
#